data_AF-A0A089K079-F1
#
_entry.id   AF-A0A089K079-F1
#
_cell.length_a   1.000
_cell.length_b   1.000
_cell.length_c   1.000
_cell.angle_alpha   90.00
_cell.angle_beta   90.00
_cell.angle_gamma   90.00
#
_symmetry.space_group_name_H-M   'P 1'
#
loop_
_entity.id
_entity.type
_entity.pdbx_description
1 polymer ?
#
loop_
_entity_poly.entity_id
_entity_poly.type
_entity_poly.pdbx_seq_one_letter_code
_entity_poly.pdbx_strand_id
1 'polypeptide(L)'
;MAACIAVLLLGGCSSNPQPPDAAVPTETAGPASGTGETGRSALDTPVCEEPVNKLHYSRNQLQEIREAAQKAGLVNVYIPEIGGGPDDYFEEAKVDGKRLTLHFIRMAITESMEELEPAGGNRTVKKVQLSPQLEGKWISEEDSTVEYLYGEIDNTHFEIFSARMFDRKDFEQTAQSLILLQQK
;
A
#
# COMPACT_ATOMS: atom_id res chain seq x y z
N MET A 1 -35.87 16.74 -36.45
CA MET A 1 -36.05 18.10 -35.90
C MET A 1 -35.27 18.15 -34.59
N ALA A 2 -34.07 18.73 -34.64
CA ALA A 2 -33.69 19.97 -33.93
C ALA A 2 -33.67 19.75 -32.39
N ALA A 3 -32.54 19.33 -31.80
CA ALA A 3 -31.36 20.12 -31.41
C ALA A 3 -31.69 21.28 -30.46
N CYS A 4 -31.10 21.27 -29.26
CA CYS A 4 -30.55 22.47 -28.61
C CYS A 4 -29.60 22.06 -27.48
N ILE A 5 -28.30 22.24 -27.77
CA ILE A 5 -27.19 22.34 -26.84
C ILE A 5 -27.34 23.65 -26.06
N ALA A 6 -27.08 23.63 -24.75
CA ALA A 6 -26.84 24.84 -23.97
C ALA A 6 -25.48 24.71 -23.27
N VAL A 7 -24.46 25.29 -23.89
CA VAL A 7 -23.22 25.71 -23.24
C VAL A 7 -23.42 27.16 -22.82
N LEU A 8 -23.21 27.46 -21.55
CA LEU A 8 -23.00 28.82 -21.05
C LEU A 8 -21.67 28.86 -20.31
N LEU A 9 -20.65 29.30 -21.04
CA LEU A 9 -19.48 29.98 -20.49
C LEU A 9 -19.84 31.46 -20.31
N LEU A 10 -19.24 32.09 -19.28
CA LEU A 10 -19.01 33.51 -18.98
C LEU A 10 -19.08 33.59 -17.44
N GLY A 11 -18.04 33.89 -16.67
CA GLY A 11 -17.03 34.92 -16.83
C GLY A 11 -17.09 35.77 -15.55
N GLY A 12 -15.97 35.97 -14.86
CA GLY A 12 -15.97 36.77 -13.63
C GLY A 12 -14.70 36.66 -12.79
N CYS A 13 -13.54 36.97 -13.36
CA CYS A 13 -12.34 37.30 -12.60
C CYS A 13 -12.60 38.62 -11.86
N SER A 14 -12.72 38.59 -10.53
CA SER A 14 -12.78 39.82 -9.73
C SER A 14 -11.38 40.30 -9.41
N SER A 15 -11.04 41.45 -9.97
CA SER A 15 -9.79 42.19 -9.81
C SER A 15 -9.64 42.72 -8.38
N ASN A 16 -8.48 42.50 -7.76
CA ASN A 16 -8.05 43.29 -6.60
C ASN A 16 -6.85 44.16 -7.02
N PRO A 17 -6.93 45.50 -6.92
CA PRO A 17 -5.89 46.38 -7.42
C PRO A 17 -4.69 46.49 -6.46
N GLN A 18 -3.51 46.31 -7.03
CA GLN A 18 -2.20 46.52 -6.43
C GLN A 18 -1.89 48.03 -6.30
N PRO A 19 -1.35 48.51 -5.17
CA PRO A 19 -0.83 49.87 -5.08
C PRO A 19 0.59 50.00 -5.68
N PRO A 20 0.98 51.21 -6.13
CA PRO A 20 2.05 51.42 -7.11
C PRO A 20 3.47 51.49 -6.52
N ASP A 21 4.43 51.15 -7.38
CA ASP A 21 5.88 51.32 -7.24
C ASP A 21 6.30 52.78 -7.01
N ALA A 22 7.28 52.99 -6.12
CA ALA A 22 8.12 54.18 -6.12
C ALA A 22 9.55 53.89 -5.64
N ALA A 23 10.47 53.98 -6.62
CA ALA A 23 11.87 54.43 -6.58
C ALA A 23 12.94 53.66 -5.78
N VAL A 24 13.89 53.11 -6.56
CA VAL A 24 15.30 52.85 -6.16
C VAL A 24 16.11 54.14 -6.27
N PRO A 25 17.10 54.37 -5.39
CA PRO A 25 18.43 54.69 -5.90
C PRO A 25 19.58 53.92 -5.20
N THR A 26 20.67 53.87 -5.95
CA THR A 26 21.85 53.01 -5.89
C THR A 26 22.96 53.49 -4.92
N GLU A 27 23.82 52.54 -4.51
CA GLU A 27 25.25 52.63 -4.13
C GLU A 27 25.71 53.25 -2.78
N THR A 28 26.47 52.48 -1.96
CA THR A 28 27.96 52.59 -1.83
C THR A 28 28.53 51.84 -0.59
N ALA A 29 29.57 51.01 -0.83
CA ALA A 29 30.71 50.56 0.00
C ALA A 29 30.57 49.96 1.43
N GLY A 30 31.27 48.83 1.68
CA GLY A 30 31.37 48.07 2.96
C GLY A 30 32.45 48.58 3.93
N PRO A 31 33.22 47.73 4.66
CA PRO A 31 33.08 46.33 5.08
C PRO A 31 33.17 46.13 6.62
N ALA A 32 32.78 44.97 7.18
CA ALA A 32 33.37 44.46 8.43
C ALA A 32 33.06 42.96 8.64
N SER A 33 34.12 42.16 8.73
CA SER A 33 34.10 40.80 9.25
C SER A 33 33.57 40.76 10.68
N GLY A 34 32.70 39.80 10.96
CA GLY A 34 32.31 39.40 12.31
C GLY A 34 32.03 37.91 12.33
N THR A 35 33.04 37.14 12.70
CA THR A 35 32.94 35.71 13.01
C THR A 35 32.03 35.55 14.23
N GLY A 36 30.87 34.94 14.05
CA GLY A 36 29.95 34.60 15.12
C GLY A 36 29.43 33.18 14.92
N GLU A 37 30.05 32.22 15.61
CA GLU A 37 29.42 30.93 15.89
C GLU A 37 28.14 31.18 16.69
N THR A 38 26.98 30.84 16.10
CA THR A 38 25.83 30.30 16.83
C THR A 38 24.80 29.82 15.82
N GLY A 39 24.59 28.51 15.76
CA GLY A 39 23.54 27.93 14.95
C GLY A 39 23.80 26.48 14.61
N ARG A 40 23.99 25.62 15.62
CA ARG A 40 23.75 24.19 15.42
C ARG A 40 22.25 24.07 15.11
N SER A 41 21.93 24.05 13.83
CA SER A 41 20.57 23.85 13.33
C SER A 41 20.09 22.50 13.87
N ALA A 42 19.05 22.53 14.70
CA ALA A 42 18.40 21.36 15.27
C ALA A 42 17.50 20.66 14.24
N LEU A 43 18.03 20.39 13.04
CA LEU A 43 17.28 19.82 11.91
C LEU A 43 18.17 18.89 11.06
N ASP A 44 18.89 17.99 11.71
CA ASP A 44 19.52 16.83 11.06
C ASP A 44 19.08 15.53 11.75
N THR A 45 17.86 15.50 12.28
CA THR A 45 17.21 14.23 12.58
C THR A 45 16.72 13.68 11.24
N PRO A 46 17.26 12.57 10.71
CA PRO A 46 16.62 11.89 9.60
C PRO A 46 15.21 11.56 10.06
N VAL A 47 14.22 12.21 9.44
CA VAL A 47 12.84 11.79 9.55
C VAL A 47 12.82 10.42 8.90
N CYS A 48 12.81 9.36 9.71
CA CYS A 48 12.44 8.05 9.23
C CYS A 48 10.99 8.17 8.79
N GLU A 49 10.77 8.48 7.51
CA GLU A 49 9.45 8.42 6.91
C GLU A 49 8.94 7.00 7.12
N GLU A 50 7.91 6.85 7.96
CA GLU A 50 7.21 5.57 8.06
C GLU A 50 6.68 5.22 6.66
N PRO A 51 6.69 3.94 6.26
CA PRO A 51 6.12 3.53 4.99
C PRO A 51 4.70 4.08 4.88
N VAL A 52 4.39 4.75 3.77
CA VAL A 52 3.11 5.44 3.53
C VAL A 52 1.90 4.49 3.68
N ASN A 53 2.14 3.17 3.61
CA ASN A 53 1.11 2.14 3.60
C ASN A 53 1.17 1.22 4.83
N LYS A 54 1.67 1.68 5.98
CA LYS A 54 1.72 0.85 7.19
C LYS A 54 0.33 0.49 7.69
N LEU A 55 0.10 -0.80 7.93
CA LEU A 55 -1.17 -1.30 8.46
C LEU A 55 -1.20 -1.21 9.99
N HIS A 56 -2.38 -0.90 10.52
CA HIS A 56 -2.64 -0.85 11.95
C HIS A 56 -3.80 -1.78 12.32
N TYR A 57 -3.57 -2.64 13.30
CA TYR A 57 -4.56 -3.58 13.80
C TYR A 57 -4.92 -3.27 15.24
N SER A 58 -6.22 -3.14 15.52
CA SER A 58 -6.75 -3.12 16.87
C SER A 58 -6.63 -4.49 17.53
N ARG A 59 -6.71 -4.53 18.87
CA ARG A 59 -6.73 -5.79 19.61
C ARG A 59 -7.88 -6.72 19.19
N ASN A 60 -9.03 -6.14 18.87
CA ASN A 60 -10.21 -6.89 18.44
C ASN A 60 -10.00 -7.51 17.06
N GLN A 61 -9.41 -6.78 16.11
CA GLN A 61 -9.08 -7.33 14.79
C GLN A 61 -8.05 -8.46 14.89
N LEU A 62 -7.00 -8.30 15.72
CA LEU A 62 -6.04 -9.38 15.95
C LEU A 62 -6.71 -10.61 16.58
N GLN A 63 -7.70 -10.41 17.46
CA GLN A 63 -8.46 -11.51 18.04
C GLN A 63 -9.35 -12.21 17.01
N GLU A 64 -10.05 -11.43 16.18
CA GLU A 64 -10.87 -11.93 15.07
C GLU A 64 -10.04 -12.81 14.11
N ILE A 65 -8.86 -12.33 13.71
CA ILE A 65 -7.95 -13.07 12.82
C ILE A 65 -7.52 -14.39 13.47
N ARG A 66 -7.16 -14.40 14.76
CA ARG A 66 -6.78 -15.64 15.46
C ARG A 66 -7.92 -16.65 15.51
N GLU A 67 -9.13 -16.20 15.82
CA GLU A 67 -10.31 -17.05 15.86
C GLU A 67 -10.65 -17.62 14.48
N ALA A 68 -10.51 -16.81 13.43
CA ALA A 68 -10.72 -17.23 12.06
C ALA A 68 -9.65 -18.25 11.61
N ALA A 69 -8.38 -18.00 11.93
CA ALA A 69 -7.27 -18.93 11.66
C ALA A 69 -7.49 -20.28 12.35
N GLN A 70 -7.92 -20.28 13.61
CA GLN A 70 -8.24 -21.51 14.34
C GLN A 70 -9.39 -22.28 13.67
N LYS A 71 -10.44 -21.59 13.21
CA LYS A 71 -11.57 -22.21 12.49
C LYS A 71 -11.14 -22.81 11.15
N ALA A 72 -10.21 -22.15 10.44
CA ALA A 72 -9.63 -22.64 9.19
C ALA A 72 -8.63 -23.79 9.40
N GLY A 73 -8.21 -24.08 10.65
CA GLY A 73 -7.24 -25.12 10.96
C GLY A 73 -5.79 -24.73 10.65
N LEU A 74 -5.48 -23.42 10.61
CA LEU A 74 -4.13 -22.92 10.40
C LEU A 74 -3.29 -23.07 11.66
N VAL A 75 -2.08 -23.61 11.52
CA VAL A 75 -1.07 -23.65 12.61
C VAL A 75 -0.39 -22.29 12.75
N ASN A 76 -0.01 -21.72 11.60
CA ASN A 76 0.58 -20.39 11.47
C ASN A 76 -0.35 -19.52 10.65
N VAL A 77 -0.52 -18.26 11.08
CA VAL A 77 -1.25 -17.23 10.34
C VAL A 77 -0.35 -16.01 10.20
N TYR A 78 -0.25 -15.48 8.98
CA TYR A 78 0.65 -14.38 8.65
C TYR A 78 -0.13 -13.13 8.27
N ILE A 79 0.13 -12.02 8.98
CA ILE A 79 -0.50 -10.74 8.67
C ILE A 79 0.53 -9.78 8.07
N PRO A 80 0.15 -8.94 7.09
CA PRO A 80 1.07 -7.97 6.52
C PRO A 80 1.24 -6.75 7.43
N GLU A 81 2.46 -6.20 7.49
CA GLU A 81 2.71 -4.89 8.10
C GLU A 81 2.49 -3.73 7.10
N ILE A 82 2.49 -4.02 5.80
CA ILE A 82 2.34 -3.05 4.70
C ILE A 82 1.13 -3.42 3.83
N GLY A 83 0.24 -2.46 3.59
CA GLY A 83 -0.95 -2.62 2.76
C GLY A 83 -0.69 -2.56 1.26
N GLY A 84 -1.66 -3.02 0.45
CA GLY A 84 -1.57 -3.13 -1.01
C GLY A 84 -1.75 -1.79 -1.74
N GLY A 85 -1.29 -0.70 -1.13
CA GLY A 85 -1.42 0.68 -1.62
C GLY A 85 -1.78 1.68 -0.50
N PRO A 86 -1.96 2.96 -0.85
CA PRO A 86 -2.24 4.02 0.11
C PRO A 86 -3.65 3.89 0.71
N ASP A 87 -3.79 4.20 2.00
CA ASP A 87 -5.07 4.14 2.74
C ASP A 87 -5.68 2.73 2.83
N ASP A 88 -4.88 1.68 2.61
CA ASP A 88 -5.37 0.32 2.83
C ASP A 88 -5.53 0.02 4.32
N TYR A 89 -6.54 -0.75 4.67
CA TYR A 89 -6.81 -1.15 6.06
C TYR A 89 -7.57 -2.47 6.11
N PHE A 90 -7.40 -3.19 7.22
CA PHE A 90 -8.09 -4.45 7.46
C PHE A 90 -9.59 -4.23 7.68
N GLU A 91 -10.41 -4.92 6.88
CA GLU A 91 -11.87 -4.87 6.96
C GLU A 91 -12.42 -6.02 7.81
N GLU A 92 -12.08 -7.26 7.46
CA GLU A 92 -12.63 -8.45 8.10
C GLU A 92 -11.80 -9.72 7.80
N ALA A 93 -11.96 -10.75 8.62
CA ALA A 93 -11.47 -12.10 8.36
C ALA A 93 -12.63 -13.05 8.04
N LYS A 94 -12.57 -13.72 6.88
CA LYS A 94 -13.53 -14.74 6.45
C LYS A 94 -12.92 -16.13 6.44
N VAL A 95 -13.74 -17.13 6.74
CA VAL A 95 -13.34 -18.55 6.69
C VAL A 95 -14.24 -19.27 5.71
N ASP A 96 -13.63 -19.96 4.74
CA ASP A 96 -14.31 -20.87 3.82
C ASP A 96 -13.59 -22.22 3.83
N GLY A 97 -14.21 -23.22 4.48
CA GLY A 97 -13.57 -24.52 4.72
C GLY A 97 -12.25 -24.38 5.49
N LYS A 98 -11.14 -24.74 4.84
CA LYS A 98 -9.77 -24.68 5.39
C LYS A 98 -8.98 -23.45 4.91
N ARG A 99 -9.67 -22.44 4.41
CA ARG A 99 -9.08 -21.21 3.91
C ARG A 99 -9.48 -20.05 4.82
N LEU A 100 -8.49 -19.26 5.22
CA LEU A 100 -8.67 -17.97 5.86
C LEU A 100 -8.45 -16.89 4.82
N THR A 101 -9.39 -15.96 4.65
CA THR A 101 -9.22 -14.78 3.80
C THR A 101 -9.26 -13.53 4.66
N LEU A 102 -8.16 -12.79 4.67
CA LEU A 102 -8.06 -11.46 5.26
C LEU A 102 -8.42 -10.43 4.18
N HIS A 103 -9.51 -9.71 4.39
CA HIS A 103 -9.96 -8.66 3.49
C HIS A 103 -9.41 -7.30 3.92
N PHE A 104 -8.87 -6.59 2.94
CA PHE A 104 -8.47 -5.20 3.02
C PHE A 104 -9.17 -4.42 1.90
N ILE A 105 -9.25 -3.10 2.03
CA ILE A 105 -9.92 -2.26 1.02
C ILE A 105 -9.34 -2.43 -0.38
N ARG A 106 -8.03 -2.66 -0.50
CA ARG A 106 -7.34 -2.77 -1.79
C ARG A 106 -7.01 -4.19 -2.21
N MET A 107 -6.98 -5.13 -1.28
CA MET A 107 -6.49 -6.48 -1.53
C MET A 107 -7.17 -7.50 -0.63
N ALA A 108 -7.05 -8.76 -0.99
CA ALA A 108 -7.33 -9.88 -0.10
C ALA A 108 -6.11 -10.78 -0.04
N ILE A 109 -5.87 -11.35 1.15
CA ILE A 109 -4.85 -12.37 1.38
C ILE A 109 -5.57 -13.64 1.83
N THR A 110 -5.48 -14.70 1.04
CA THR A 110 -5.99 -16.01 1.42
C THR A 110 -4.84 -16.90 1.86
N GLU A 111 -4.99 -17.56 3.00
CA GLU A 111 -4.03 -18.49 3.58
C GLU A 111 -4.64 -19.89 3.77
N SER A 112 -3.84 -20.94 3.54
CA SER A 112 -4.23 -22.33 3.79
C SER A 112 -3.02 -23.24 4.02
N MET A 113 -3.24 -24.35 4.72
CA MET A 113 -2.28 -25.47 4.77
C MET A 113 -2.34 -26.33 3.50
N GLU A 114 -3.33 -26.10 2.63
CA GLU A 114 -3.49 -26.79 1.35
C GLU A 114 -3.09 -25.86 0.20
N GLU A 115 -2.64 -26.43 -0.91
CA GLU A 115 -2.29 -25.67 -2.12
C GLU A 115 -3.47 -24.79 -2.56
N LEU A 116 -3.16 -23.52 -2.82
CA LEU A 116 -4.14 -22.51 -3.24
C LEU A 116 -4.13 -22.33 -4.76
N GLU A 117 -3.03 -22.64 -5.42
CA GLU A 117 -2.90 -22.44 -6.86
C GLU A 117 -3.92 -23.27 -7.65
N PRO A 118 -4.60 -22.65 -8.64
CA PRO A 118 -5.47 -23.37 -9.55
C PRO A 118 -4.72 -24.49 -10.28
N ALA A 119 -5.31 -25.68 -10.31
CA ALA A 119 -4.79 -26.80 -11.09
C ALA A 119 -5.24 -26.70 -12.56
N GLY A 120 -4.32 -26.37 -13.47
CA GLY A 120 -4.55 -26.39 -14.92
C GLY A 120 -4.71 -25.00 -15.56
N GLY A 121 -5.22 -24.98 -16.81
CA GLY A 121 -5.45 -23.77 -17.60
C GLY A 121 -4.24 -23.26 -18.38
N ASN A 122 -4.51 -22.42 -19.40
CA ASN A 122 -3.49 -21.60 -20.02
C ASN A 122 -3.21 -20.42 -19.09
N ARG A 123 -2.00 -20.40 -18.52
CA ARG A 123 -1.60 -19.42 -17.52
C ARG A 123 -0.20 -18.90 -17.80
N THR A 124 -0.01 -17.62 -17.52
CA THR A 124 1.32 -17.02 -17.47
C THR A 124 1.81 -17.07 -16.05
N VAL A 125 3.01 -17.64 -15.85
CA VAL A 125 3.66 -17.70 -14.53
C VAL A 125 4.96 -16.92 -14.59
N LYS A 126 5.10 -15.93 -13.71
CA LYS A 126 6.34 -15.15 -13.54
C LYS A 126 6.81 -15.28 -12.09
N LYS A 127 7.96 -15.92 -11.90
CA LYS A 127 8.62 -16.00 -10.58
C LYS A 127 9.09 -14.62 -10.12
N VAL A 128 9.04 -14.38 -8.82
CA VAL A 128 9.52 -13.16 -8.16
C VAL A 128 10.21 -13.52 -6.85
N GLN A 129 11.30 -12.81 -6.52
CA GLN A 129 11.94 -12.89 -5.21
C GLN A 129 11.31 -11.85 -4.29
N LEU A 130 10.61 -12.27 -3.24
CA LEU A 130 9.92 -11.38 -2.30
C LEU A 130 10.85 -10.95 -1.16
N SER A 131 11.66 -11.88 -0.67
CA SER A 131 12.72 -11.63 0.32
C SER A 131 13.88 -12.61 0.08
N PRO A 132 15.05 -12.47 0.75
CA PRO A 132 16.15 -13.44 0.59
C PRO A 132 15.77 -14.90 0.87
N GLN A 133 14.68 -15.15 1.61
CA GLN A 133 14.22 -16.49 1.98
C GLN A 133 12.82 -16.83 1.46
N LEU A 134 12.15 -15.89 0.79
CA LEU A 134 10.79 -16.05 0.29
C LEU A 134 10.75 -15.81 -1.22
N GLU A 135 10.43 -16.86 -1.96
CA GLU A 135 10.07 -16.77 -3.38
C GLU A 135 8.55 -16.73 -3.53
N GLY A 136 8.08 -16.09 -4.59
CA GLY A 136 6.69 -16.10 -4.99
C GLY A 136 6.55 -16.21 -6.50
N LYS A 137 5.31 -16.17 -6.97
CA LYS A 137 5.00 -16.13 -8.40
C LYS A 137 3.71 -15.37 -8.67
N TRP A 138 3.79 -14.53 -9.68
CA TRP A 138 2.63 -13.96 -10.33
C TRP A 138 2.01 -14.98 -11.27
N ILE A 139 0.73 -15.25 -11.08
CA ILE A 139 -0.08 -16.07 -11.98
C ILE A 139 -1.20 -15.21 -12.56
N SER A 140 -1.31 -15.22 -13.88
CA SER A 140 -2.43 -14.65 -14.61
C SER A 140 -3.01 -15.69 -15.56
N GLU A 141 -4.34 -15.74 -15.63
CA GLU A 141 -5.07 -16.61 -16.55
C GLU A 141 -5.33 -15.85 -17.86
N GLU A 142 -5.25 -16.54 -19.01
CA GLU A 142 -5.25 -15.91 -20.35
C GLU A 142 -6.46 -15.00 -20.62
N ASP A 143 -7.62 -15.32 -20.03
CA ASP A 143 -8.88 -14.57 -20.16
C ASP A 143 -9.27 -13.78 -18.90
N SER A 144 -8.40 -13.70 -17.89
CA SER A 144 -8.66 -13.00 -16.64
C SER A 144 -7.89 -11.69 -16.55
N THR A 145 -8.56 -10.65 -16.08
CA THR A 145 -7.91 -9.39 -15.70
C THR A 145 -7.36 -9.42 -14.27
N VAL A 146 -7.61 -10.50 -13.52
CA VAL A 146 -7.15 -10.69 -12.15
C VAL A 146 -5.81 -11.43 -12.19
N GLU A 147 -4.83 -10.88 -11.50
CA GLU A 147 -3.56 -11.53 -11.26
C GLU A 147 -3.41 -11.82 -9.77
N TYR A 148 -2.71 -12.92 -9.49
CA TYR A 148 -2.54 -13.45 -8.15
C TYR A 148 -1.04 -13.57 -7.85
N LEU A 149 -0.64 -13.10 -6.67
CA LEU A 149 0.69 -13.36 -6.13
C LEU A 149 0.61 -14.55 -5.17
N TYR A 150 1.21 -15.67 -5.55
CA TYR A 150 1.28 -16.87 -4.74
C TYR A 150 2.65 -17.00 -4.07
N GLY A 151 2.66 -17.59 -2.87
CA GLY A 151 3.86 -18.01 -2.18
C GLY A 151 3.57 -18.97 -1.03
N GLU A 152 4.61 -19.37 -0.32
CA GLU A 152 4.52 -20.31 0.80
C GLU A 152 5.51 -19.89 1.89
N ILE A 153 5.05 -19.85 3.16
CA ILE A 153 5.87 -19.58 4.34
C ILE A 153 5.58 -20.67 5.38
N ASP A 154 6.61 -21.42 5.78
CA ASP A 154 6.51 -22.49 6.80
C ASP A 154 5.33 -23.48 6.59
N ASN A 155 5.11 -23.94 5.35
CA ASN A 155 4.00 -24.78 4.89
C ASN A 155 2.60 -24.13 4.93
N THR A 156 2.51 -22.81 5.13
CA THR A 156 1.30 -22.03 4.90
C THR A 156 1.37 -21.43 3.49
N HIS A 157 0.49 -21.88 2.60
CA HIS A 157 0.30 -21.28 1.29
C HIS A 157 -0.45 -19.96 1.44
N PHE A 158 -0.06 -18.95 0.68
CA PHE A 158 -0.79 -17.70 0.57
C PHE A 158 -1.02 -17.28 -0.88
N GLU A 159 -2.13 -16.58 -1.11
CA GLU A 159 -2.38 -15.81 -2.32
C GLU A 159 -2.77 -14.38 -1.98
N ILE A 160 -2.23 -13.40 -2.71
CA ILE A 160 -2.62 -11.99 -2.63
C ILE A 160 -3.22 -11.58 -3.96
N PHE A 161 -4.42 -11.01 -3.94
CA PHE A 161 -5.10 -10.56 -5.15
C PHE A 161 -5.98 -9.33 -4.91
N SER A 162 -6.39 -8.69 -6.00
CA SER A 162 -7.37 -7.60 -5.98
C SER A 162 -8.32 -7.70 -7.17
N ALA A 163 -9.56 -7.29 -6.94
CA ALA A 163 -10.53 -7.07 -8.01
C ALA A 163 -10.37 -5.67 -8.66
N ARG A 164 -9.44 -4.84 -8.19
CA ARG A 164 -9.16 -3.49 -8.69
C ARG A 164 -7.78 -3.45 -9.35
N MET A 165 -7.52 -2.39 -10.13
CA MET A 165 -6.15 -2.13 -10.63
C MET A 165 -5.20 -1.87 -9.45
N PHE A 166 -4.00 -2.45 -9.52
CA PHE A 166 -2.97 -2.35 -8.50
C PHE A 166 -1.57 -2.28 -9.13
N ASP A 167 -0.57 -1.83 -8.37
CA ASP A 167 0.84 -1.99 -8.72
C ASP A 167 1.37 -3.30 -8.11
N ARG A 168 1.96 -4.17 -8.94
CA ARG A 168 2.57 -5.42 -8.47
C ARG A 168 3.60 -5.18 -7.38
N LYS A 169 4.32 -4.05 -7.43
CA LYS A 169 5.32 -3.70 -6.42
C LYS A 169 4.70 -3.54 -5.03
N ASP A 170 3.52 -2.94 -4.93
CA ASP A 170 2.82 -2.78 -3.64
C ASP A 170 2.48 -4.15 -3.04
N PHE A 171 2.07 -5.09 -3.88
CA PHE A 171 1.68 -6.45 -3.46
C PHE A 171 2.90 -7.30 -3.09
N GLU A 172 4.00 -7.14 -3.83
CA GLU A 172 5.28 -7.75 -3.48
C GLU A 172 5.80 -7.22 -2.14
N GLN A 173 5.64 -5.92 -1.86
CA GLN A 173 5.98 -5.32 -0.57
C GLN A 173 5.07 -5.80 0.56
N THR A 174 3.76 -5.93 0.31
CA THR A 174 2.84 -6.57 1.25
C THR A 174 3.29 -7.98 1.60
N ALA A 175 3.55 -8.82 0.58
CA ALA A 175 3.99 -10.20 0.80
C ALA A 175 5.32 -10.28 1.56
N GLN A 176 6.26 -9.37 1.25
CA GLN A 176 7.53 -9.26 1.97
C GLN A 176 7.34 -8.87 3.45
N SER A 177 6.28 -8.12 3.76
CA SER A 177 5.96 -7.63 5.10
C SER A 177 5.14 -8.60 5.95
N LEU A 178 4.87 -9.82 5.46
CA LEU A 178 4.12 -10.82 6.19
C LEU A 178 4.89 -11.25 7.46
N ILE A 179 4.22 -11.13 8.60
CA ILE A 179 4.75 -11.53 9.91
C ILE A 179 3.83 -12.54 10.58
N LEU A 180 4.42 -13.49 11.31
CA LEU A 180 3.66 -14.46 12.08
C LEU A 180 2.86 -13.76 13.17
N LEU A 181 1.53 -13.91 13.14
CA LEU A 181 0.66 -13.45 14.22
C LEU A 181 0.74 -14.45 15.38
N GLN A 182 1.46 -14.07 16.43
CA GLN A 182 1.62 -14.88 17.63
C GLN A 182 0.25 -15.23 18.26
N GLN A 183 0.06 -16.50 18.56
CA GLN A 183 -1.04 -16.98 19.40
C GLN A 183 -0.72 -16.60 20.86
N LYS A 184 -1.58 -15.82 21.50
CA LYS A 184 -1.44 -15.41 22.90
C LYS A 184 -2.39 -16.20 23.77
#